data_AF-A0A7C4F1V2-F1
#
_entry.id   AF-A0A7C4F1V2-F1
#
_cell.length_a   1.000
_cell.length_b   1.000
_cell.length_c   1.000
_cell.angle_alpha   90.00
_cell.angle_beta   90.00
_cell.angle_gamma   90.00
#
_symmetry.space_group_name_H-M   'P 1'
#
loop_
_entity.id
_entity.type
_entity.pdbx_description
1 polymer ?
#
loop_
_entity_poly.entity_id
_entity_poly.type
_entity_poly.pdbx_seq_one_letter_code
_entity_poly.pdbx_strand_id
1 'polypeptide(L)'
;MEIKPVKNIEEPKYPLKDEVAAEVLKNSAPKRWASSGAAKAALAALTAAALAGCTPRIPTAGVPLPPSAVSESSFPTPEISVFAGAPATAAIRVAPLFEHGDGRGAFGCVMVTPPAFISEAEALAVINEIAKEYGLEFSDAGARFSNVLRPATELSSPDDTTRLPRAEVYITLTADFCDDNKGIAIEYVSIDDVREWSVRPSGISFEWFDTKDAAEQLSEALEDALPADGSFAAGVLYDPCDSYPSENRINGDREKAARKARELSEADLKAQAEDFFKWLKSQGII
;
A
#
# COMPACT_ATOMS: atom_id res chain seq x y z
N MET A 1 -23.17 33.97 -29.98
CA MET A 1 -22.61 34.67 -28.80
C MET A 1 -21.14 34.27 -28.74
N GLU A 2 -20.23 35.20 -29.05
CA GLU A 2 -18.78 34.89 -29.02
C GLU A 2 -18.28 34.98 -27.58
N ILE A 3 -17.81 33.87 -27.03
CA ILE A 3 -17.19 33.81 -25.71
C ILE A 3 -15.74 34.27 -25.87
N LYS A 4 -15.36 35.36 -25.21
CA LYS A 4 -14.00 35.89 -25.21
C LYS A 4 -13.36 35.71 -23.82
N PRO A 5 -12.06 35.35 -23.73
CA PRO A 5 -11.38 35.17 -22.46
C PRO A 5 -11.33 36.48 -21.67
N VAL A 6 -11.57 36.41 -20.36
CA VAL A 6 -11.39 37.54 -19.46
C VAL A 6 -9.90 37.83 -19.37
N LYS A 7 -9.47 38.99 -19.90
CA LYS A 7 -8.05 39.37 -20.01
C LYS A 7 -7.46 39.92 -18.71
N ASN A 8 -8.30 40.21 -17.72
CA ASN A 8 -7.89 40.78 -16.44
C ASN A 8 -8.62 40.03 -15.32
N ILE A 9 -7.88 39.18 -14.62
CA ILE A 9 -8.33 38.57 -13.38
C ILE A 9 -7.70 39.43 -12.28
N GLU A 10 -8.52 40.11 -11.49
CA GLU A 10 -8.01 40.79 -10.30
C GLU A 10 -7.37 39.76 -9.38
N GLU A 11 -6.18 40.07 -8.89
CA GLU A 11 -5.47 39.21 -7.96
C GLU A 11 -6.33 39.04 -6.69
N PRO A 12 -6.71 37.80 -6.32
CA PRO A 12 -7.64 37.59 -5.23
C PRO A 12 -7.01 38.08 -3.93
N LYS A 13 -7.68 39.05 -3.29
CA LYS A 13 -7.27 39.61 -1.99
C LYS A 13 -7.59 38.63 -0.87
N TYR A 14 -6.80 37.56 -0.78
CA TYR A 14 -6.80 36.74 0.41
C TYR A 14 -6.14 37.54 1.56
N PRO A 15 -6.67 37.42 2.79
CA PRO A 15 -6.04 38.05 3.94
C PRO A 15 -4.60 37.56 4.10
N LEU A 16 -3.68 38.49 4.33
CA LEU A 16 -2.28 38.13 4.61
C LEU A 16 -2.20 37.48 5.98
N LYS A 17 -1.21 36.59 6.18
CA LYS A 17 -1.02 35.84 7.44
C LYS A 17 -1.02 36.75 8.68
N ASP A 18 -0.46 37.94 8.53
CA ASP A 18 -0.34 38.93 9.61
C ASP A 18 -1.67 39.67 9.89
N GLU A 19 -2.58 39.72 8.91
CA GLU A 19 -3.94 40.26 9.07
C GLU A 19 -4.86 39.26 9.81
N VAL A 20 -4.58 37.95 9.66
CA VAL A 20 -5.28 36.87 10.36
C VAL A 20 -4.68 36.63 11.76
N ALA A 21 -3.44 37.03 11.97
CA ALA A 21 -2.73 36.84 13.22
C ALA A 21 -3.33 37.70 14.34
N ALA A 22 -3.70 37.00 15.41
CA ALA A 22 -4.02 37.47 16.75
C ALA A 22 -5.40 38.08 17.03
N GLU A 23 -6.04 38.87 16.17
CA GLU A 23 -7.31 39.55 16.57
C GLU A 23 -8.56 39.06 15.84
N VAL A 24 -8.49 38.78 14.54
CA VAL A 24 -9.68 38.41 13.75
C VAL A 24 -10.26 37.07 14.22
N LEU A 25 -9.42 36.03 14.35
CA LEU A 25 -9.85 34.70 14.81
C LEU A 25 -10.32 34.67 16.27
N LYS A 26 -9.74 35.50 17.16
CA LYS A 26 -10.19 35.58 18.56
C LYS A 26 -11.56 36.22 18.69
N ASN A 27 -11.89 37.18 17.81
CA ASN A 27 -13.12 37.95 17.86
C ASN A 27 -14.23 37.42 16.93
N SER A 28 -13.95 36.40 16.10
CA SER A 28 -14.87 35.88 15.08
C SER A 28 -15.53 34.55 15.46
N ALA A 29 -15.68 34.26 16.75
CA ALA A 29 -16.51 33.13 17.16
C ALA A 29 -17.93 33.33 16.60
N PRO A 30 -18.49 32.36 15.84
CA PRO A 30 -19.84 32.49 15.30
C PRO A 30 -20.83 32.80 16.44
N LYS A 31 -21.68 33.81 16.27
CA LYS A 31 -22.62 34.26 17.33
C LYS A 31 -23.45 33.12 17.94
N ARG A 32 -23.72 32.07 17.15
CA ARG A 32 -24.42 30.84 17.58
C ARG A 32 -23.66 30.02 18.62
N TRP A 33 -22.33 30.08 18.63
CA TRP A 33 -21.47 29.36 19.58
C TRP A 33 -21.19 30.22 20.82
N ALA A 34 -21.18 31.54 20.66
CA ALA A 34 -20.97 32.48 21.76
C ALA A 34 -22.07 32.39 22.84
N SER A 35 -23.29 31.96 22.50
CA SER A 35 -24.42 31.80 23.42
C SER A 35 -24.56 30.40 24.02
N SER A 36 -23.85 29.38 23.50
CA SER A 36 -23.96 28.00 23.97
C SER A 36 -22.80 27.64 24.89
N GLY A 37 -23.10 27.40 26.17
CA GLY A 37 -22.10 26.94 27.15
C GLY A 37 -21.46 25.61 26.75
N ALA A 38 -22.22 24.71 26.12
CA ALA A 38 -21.73 23.43 25.63
C ALA A 38 -20.71 23.58 24.49
N ALA A 39 -20.94 24.52 23.57
CA ALA A 39 -20.02 24.78 22.46
C ALA A 39 -18.67 25.32 22.96
N LYS A 40 -18.68 26.18 23.99
CA LYS A 40 -17.47 26.70 24.63
C LYS A 40 -16.69 25.59 25.34
N ALA A 41 -17.39 24.71 26.05
CA ALA A 41 -16.77 23.58 26.75
C ALA A 41 -16.15 22.58 25.76
N ALA A 42 -16.85 22.26 24.66
CA ALA A 42 -16.34 21.37 23.62
C ALA A 42 -15.10 21.96 22.92
N LEU A 43 -15.13 23.26 22.59
CA LEU A 43 -13.98 23.94 22.00
C LEU A 43 -12.78 23.93 22.96
N ALA A 44 -12.99 24.27 24.24
CA ALA A 44 -11.91 24.24 25.23
C ALA A 44 -11.31 22.83 25.41
N ALA A 45 -12.15 21.79 25.42
CA ALA A 45 -11.72 20.41 25.52
C ALA A 45 -10.90 19.97 24.30
N LEU A 46 -11.34 20.33 23.08
CA LEU A 46 -10.60 20.03 21.85
C LEU A 46 -9.26 20.76 21.79
N THR A 47 -9.22 22.04 22.18
CA THR A 47 -7.97 22.81 22.22
C THR A 47 -7.01 22.26 23.28
N ALA A 48 -7.51 21.86 24.45
CA ALA A 48 -6.70 21.24 25.49
C ALA A 48 -6.16 19.87 25.06
N ALA A 49 -6.97 19.05 24.38
CA ALA A 49 -6.53 17.78 23.82
C ALA A 49 -5.47 17.96 22.71
N ALA A 50 -5.62 18.97 21.86
CA ALA A 50 -4.65 19.30 20.82
C ALA A 50 -3.31 19.83 21.39
N LEU A 51 -3.34 20.54 22.51
CA LEU A 51 -2.15 21.08 23.17
C LEU A 51 -1.44 20.06 24.09
N ALA A 52 -2.15 19.02 24.54
CA ALA A 52 -1.57 17.94 25.35
C ALA A 52 -0.75 16.92 24.54
N GLY A 53 -0.79 16.98 23.20
CA GLY A 53 -0.03 16.10 22.30
C GLY A 53 1.41 16.55 22.00
N CYS A 54 1.85 17.71 22.50
CA CYS A 54 3.20 18.22 22.27
C CYS A 54 4.19 17.70 23.33
N THR A 55 4.72 16.49 23.15
CA THR A 55 6.03 16.14 23.74
C THR A 55 7.10 17.08 23.16
N PRO A 56 7.97 17.71 23.97
CA PRO A 56 9.01 18.56 23.44
C PRO A 56 9.97 17.74 22.58
N ARG A 57 10.00 18.02 21.27
CA ARG A 57 11.12 17.62 20.40
C ARG A 57 12.37 18.29 20.96
N ILE A 58 13.37 17.48 21.32
CA ILE A 58 14.73 17.96 21.55
C ILE A 58 15.19 18.61 20.24
N PRO A 59 15.57 19.91 20.23
CA PRO A 59 16.07 20.55 19.02
C PRO A 59 17.49 20.04 18.75
N THR A 60 17.66 19.21 17.72
CA THR A 60 18.97 18.99 17.08
C THR A 60 19.32 20.21 16.24
N ALA A 61 19.68 21.30 16.92
CA ALA A 61 20.41 22.39 16.31
C ALA A 61 21.90 22.00 16.27
N GLY A 62 22.43 21.84 15.05
CA GLY A 62 23.85 22.02 14.70
C GLY A 62 24.89 21.24 15.52
N VAL A 63 25.20 20.01 15.09
CA VAL A 63 26.57 19.50 15.28
C VAL A 63 27.38 19.97 14.06
N PRO A 64 28.45 20.76 14.23
CA PRO A 64 29.31 21.15 13.12
C PRO A 64 30.00 19.91 12.54
N LEU A 65 30.00 19.80 11.21
CA LEU A 65 30.86 18.85 10.51
C LEU A 65 32.32 19.20 10.82
N PRO A 66 33.13 18.26 11.37
CA PRO A 66 34.57 18.44 11.38
C PRO A 66 35.09 18.45 9.92
N PRO A 67 36.10 19.27 9.61
CA PRO A 67 36.60 19.45 8.26
C PRO A 67 37.22 18.17 7.72
N SER A 68 36.99 17.91 6.43
CA SER A 68 37.73 16.94 5.64
C SER A 68 39.23 17.15 5.82
N ALA A 69 39.86 16.27 6.60
CA ALA A 69 41.29 16.07 6.62
C ALA A 69 41.53 14.60 6.26
N VAL A 70 41.96 14.40 5.03
CA VAL A 70 42.64 13.21 4.52
C VAL A 70 43.52 12.57 5.60
N SER A 71 43.28 11.29 5.88
CA SER A 71 44.25 10.40 6.50
C SER A 71 44.04 9.01 5.92
N GLU A 72 45.01 8.58 5.12
CA GLU A 72 45.18 7.19 4.71
C GLU A 72 45.22 6.31 5.96
N SER A 73 44.36 5.30 6.01
CA SER A 73 44.41 4.26 7.02
C SER A 73 43.90 2.97 6.37
N SER A 74 44.86 2.17 5.97
CA SER A 74 44.77 0.77 5.53
C SER A 74 43.81 -0.06 6.40
N PHE A 75 42.78 -0.62 5.76
CA PHE A 75 42.04 -1.77 6.27
C PHE A 75 42.35 -3.00 5.40
N PRO A 76 42.59 -4.17 6.01
CA PRO A 76 43.00 -5.37 5.30
C PRO A 76 41.86 -5.91 4.44
N THR A 77 42.22 -6.33 3.23
CA THR A 77 41.39 -7.10 2.30
C THR A 77 40.76 -8.29 3.04
N PRO A 78 39.43 -8.48 3.01
CA PRO A 78 38.88 -9.76 3.43
C PRO A 78 39.29 -10.81 2.39
N GLU A 79 40.07 -11.80 2.81
CA GLU A 79 40.31 -13.01 2.05
C GLU A 79 38.96 -13.69 1.79
N ILE A 80 38.56 -13.72 0.52
CA ILE A 80 37.44 -14.51 0.04
C ILE A 80 37.87 -15.98 0.18
N SER A 81 37.46 -16.61 1.27
CA SER A 81 37.49 -18.06 1.42
C SER A 81 36.38 -18.65 0.55
N VAL A 82 36.74 -19.02 -0.67
CA VAL A 82 35.90 -19.84 -1.56
C VAL A 82 35.87 -21.25 -0.98
N PHE A 83 34.87 -21.55 -0.15
CA PHE A 83 34.47 -22.93 0.07
C PHE A 83 33.64 -23.37 -1.14
N ALA A 84 34.30 -24.12 -2.03
CA ALA A 84 33.67 -24.86 -3.11
C ALA A 84 32.79 -25.97 -2.52
N GLY A 85 31.55 -25.65 -2.22
CA GLY A 85 30.42 -26.57 -2.20
C GLY A 85 29.36 -25.96 -3.10
N ALA A 86 29.01 -26.64 -4.20
CA ALA A 86 27.92 -26.18 -5.06
C ALA A 86 26.67 -25.97 -4.20
N PRO A 87 26.06 -24.76 -4.16
CA PRO A 87 24.80 -24.60 -3.47
C PRO A 87 23.78 -25.43 -4.25
N ALA A 88 23.16 -26.40 -3.60
CA ALA A 88 21.88 -26.90 -4.06
C ALA A 88 20.98 -25.68 -4.13
N THR A 89 20.74 -25.18 -5.34
CA THR A 89 19.96 -23.98 -5.59
C THR A 89 18.57 -24.30 -5.09
N ALA A 90 18.21 -23.74 -3.93
CA ALA A 90 16.90 -23.89 -3.35
C ALA A 90 15.89 -23.29 -4.35
N ALA A 91 15.18 -24.16 -5.07
CA ALA A 91 14.30 -23.75 -6.13
C ALA A 91 12.97 -23.27 -5.54
N ILE A 92 12.53 -22.08 -5.94
CA ILE A 92 11.19 -21.59 -5.67
C ILE A 92 10.27 -22.11 -6.78
N ARG A 93 9.10 -22.61 -6.41
CA ARG A 93 8.03 -22.90 -7.37
C ARG A 93 7.01 -21.77 -7.29
N VAL A 94 7.03 -20.88 -8.26
CA VAL A 94 6.10 -19.77 -8.33
C VAL A 94 4.83 -20.21 -9.05
N ALA A 95 3.68 -19.95 -8.44
CA ALA A 95 2.39 -20.16 -9.08
C ALA A 95 2.11 -19.05 -10.11
N PRO A 96 1.38 -19.34 -11.20
CA PRO A 96 0.89 -18.27 -12.05
C PRO A 96 -0.06 -17.36 -11.28
N LEU A 97 -0.18 -16.10 -11.70
CA LEU A 97 -1.17 -15.18 -11.15
C LEU A 97 -2.59 -15.66 -11.53
N PHE A 98 -3.47 -15.81 -10.54
CA PHE A 98 -4.87 -16.15 -10.76
C PHE A 98 -5.71 -14.88 -10.71
N GLU A 99 -6.24 -14.47 -11.86
CA GLU A 99 -6.91 -13.18 -12.00
C GLU A 99 -8.40 -13.27 -11.61
N HIS A 100 -8.76 -12.63 -10.50
CA HIS A 100 -10.15 -12.38 -10.11
C HIS A 100 -10.28 -10.96 -9.57
N GLY A 101 -11.25 -10.21 -10.09
CA GLY A 101 -11.40 -8.78 -9.88
C GLY A 101 -10.39 -7.93 -10.67
N ASP A 102 -10.74 -6.66 -10.88
CA ASP A 102 -9.96 -5.75 -11.72
C ASP A 102 -8.65 -5.30 -11.06
N GLY A 103 -8.54 -5.36 -9.73
CA GLY A 103 -7.39 -4.86 -8.96
C GLY A 103 -7.18 -3.35 -9.07
N ARG A 104 -8.13 -2.64 -9.67
CA ARG A 104 -8.05 -1.21 -9.94
C ARG A 104 -8.94 -0.42 -9.01
N GLY A 105 -8.32 0.47 -8.23
CA GLY A 105 -8.98 1.30 -7.24
C GLY A 105 -8.62 2.77 -7.38
N ALA A 106 -9.47 3.62 -6.83
CA ALA A 106 -9.16 5.03 -6.67
C ALA A 106 -9.64 5.55 -5.31
N PHE A 107 -8.87 6.45 -4.69
CA PHE A 107 -9.23 7.07 -3.42
C PHE A 107 -8.95 8.57 -3.47
N GLY A 108 -9.92 9.43 -3.13
CA GLY A 108 -9.73 10.88 -3.18
C GLY A 108 -11.00 11.73 -3.10
N CYS A 109 -10.82 13.06 -3.17
CA CYS A 109 -11.77 14.10 -2.72
C CYS A 109 -13.20 14.09 -3.33
N VAL A 110 -13.48 13.30 -4.37
CA VAL A 110 -14.84 13.18 -4.95
C VAL A 110 -15.18 11.72 -5.30
N MET A 111 -14.68 10.75 -4.54
CA MET A 111 -15.10 9.36 -4.73
C MET A 111 -16.49 9.15 -4.12
N VAL A 112 -17.47 8.85 -4.97
CA VAL A 112 -18.87 8.62 -4.55
C VAL A 112 -19.05 7.19 -4.00
N THR A 113 -18.11 6.29 -4.28
CA THR A 113 -18.03 4.90 -3.79
C THR A 113 -16.55 4.53 -3.71
N PRO A 114 -15.92 4.56 -2.53
CA PRO A 114 -14.56 4.06 -2.39
C PRO A 114 -14.56 2.55 -2.70
N PRO A 115 -13.47 2.01 -3.28
CA PRO A 115 -13.31 0.58 -3.45
C PRO A 115 -13.32 -0.12 -2.10
N ALA A 116 -13.73 -1.39 -2.08
CA ALA A 116 -13.66 -2.18 -0.87
C ALA A 116 -12.27 -2.81 -0.74
N PHE A 117 -11.42 -2.13 0.00
CA PHE A 117 -10.06 -2.58 0.30
C PHE A 117 -10.08 -3.66 1.38
N ILE A 118 -9.25 -4.69 1.22
CA ILE A 118 -9.09 -5.79 2.17
C ILE A 118 -7.68 -5.68 2.77
N SER A 119 -7.61 -5.47 4.08
CA SER A 119 -6.32 -5.45 4.79
C SER A 119 -5.68 -6.84 4.82
N GLU A 120 -4.35 -6.93 4.97
CA GLU A 120 -3.64 -8.22 5.10
C GLU A 120 -4.23 -9.14 6.17
N ALA A 121 -4.59 -8.59 7.35
CA ALA A 121 -5.20 -9.39 8.42
C ALA A 121 -6.57 -9.98 8.02
N GLU A 122 -7.35 -9.23 7.24
CA GLU A 122 -8.62 -9.71 6.68
C GLU A 122 -8.38 -10.71 5.55
N ALA A 123 -7.39 -10.46 4.69
CA ALA A 123 -6.99 -11.35 3.62
C ALA A 123 -6.53 -12.69 4.19
N LEU A 124 -5.69 -12.69 5.23
CA LEU A 124 -5.26 -13.89 5.94
C LEU A 124 -6.46 -14.70 6.46
N ALA A 125 -7.47 -14.03 7.03
CA ALA A 125 -8.67 -14.71 7.52
C ALA A 125 -9.48 -15.36 6.38
N VAL A 126 -9.65 -14.65 5.26
CA VAL A 126 -10.34 -15.14 4.06
C VAL A 126 -9.59 -16.31 3.42
N ILE A 127 -8.27 -16.18 3.25
CA ILE A 127 -7.40 -17.21 2.69
C ILE A 127 -7.41 -18.46 3.57
N ASN A 128 -7.28 -18.30 4.90
CA ASN A 128 -7.34 -19.42 5.85
C ASN A 128 -8.71 -20.11 5.92
N GLU A 129 -9.81 -19.41 5.61
CA GLU A 129 -11.13 -20.04 5.49
C GLU A 129 -11.10 -21.15 4.44
N ILE A 130 -10.54 -20.85 3.27
CA ILE A 130 -10.42 -21.79 2.15
C ILE A 130 -9.29 -22.80 2.40
N ALA A 131 -8.15 -22.36 2.93
CA ALA A 131 -6.94 -23.18 3.15
C ALA A 131 -7.23 -24.43 4.01
N LYS A 132 -8.14 -24.30 4.99
CA LYS A 132 -8.55 -25.40 5.86
C LYS A 132 -9.14 -26.60 5.10
N GLU A 133 -9.84 -26.35 4.00
CA GLU A 133 -10.38 -27.43 3.16
C GLU A 133 -9.28 -28.25 2.48
N TYR A 134 -8.10 -27.65 2.32
CA TYR A 134 -6.90 -28.23 1.74
C TYR A 134 -5.91 -28.73 2.81
N GLY A 135 -6.24 -28.60 4.10
CA GLY A 135 -5.37 -28.99 5.21
C GLY A 135 -4.14 -28.08 5.38
N LEU A 136 -4.28 -26.81 5.01
CA LEU A 136 -3.26 -25.77 5.13
C LEU A 136 -3.64 -24.81 6.26
N GLU A 137 -2.62 -24.23 6.91
CA GLU A 137 -2.79 -23.20 7.93
C GLU A 137 -1.68 -22.16 7.82
N PHE A 138 -2.05 -20.95 7.44
CA PHE A 138 -1.11 -19.84 7.25
C PHE A 138 -1.03 -18.96 8.49
N SER A 139 0.20 -18.55 8.80
CA SER A 139 0.52 -17.53 9.81
C SER A 139 0.98 -16.23 9.14
N ASP A 140 1.00 -15.13 9.90
CA ASP A 140 1.53 -13.82 9.51
C ASP A 140 3.08 -13.73 9.58
N ALA A 141 3.75 -14.89 9.66
CA ALA A 141 5.21 -14.98 9.72
C ALA A 141 5.77 -15.42 8.35
N GLY A 142 6.22 -14.44 7.58
CA GLY A 142 6.68 -14.63 6.21
C GLY A 142 7.97 -15.40 5.97
N ALA A 143 7.98 -16.21 4.91
CA ALA A 143 9.21 -16.67 4.27
C ALA A 143 9.96 -15.49 3.62
N ARG A 144 11.30 -15.52 3.65
CA ARG A 144 12.13 -14.45 3.07
C ARG A 144 12.68 -14.84 1.71
N PHE A 145 12.54 -13.93 0.75
CA PHE A 145 13.06 -14.04 -0.60
C PHE A 145 14.00 -12.88 -0.88
N SER A 146 15.22 -13.20 -1.30
CA SER A 146 16.23 -12.22 -1.71
C SER A 146 16.30 -12.15 -3.23
N ASN A 147 16.92 -11.08 -3.76
CA ASN A 147 17.06 -10.86 -5.19
C ASN A 147 15.71 -10.70 -5.92
N VAL A 148 14.68 -10.21 -5.23
CA VAL A 148 13.37 -9.93 -5.85
C VAL A 148 13.47 -8.56 -6.51
N LEU A 149 13.27 -8.49 -7.83
CA LEU A 149 13.16 -7.20 -8.50
C LEU A 149 11.95 -6.46 -7.96
N ARG A 150 12.11 -5.21 -7.51
CA ARG A 150 11.00 -4.44 -6.93
C ARG A 150 9.95 -4.12 -8.02
N PRO A 151 8.65 -4.26 -7.75
CA PRO A 151 7.63 -3.72 -8.64
C PRO A 151 7.77 -2.20 -8.83
N ALA A 152 7.25 -1.68 -9.94
CA ALA A 152 7.20 -0.26 -10.23
C ALA A 152 5.75 0.15 -10.46
N THR A 153 5.20 0.87 -9.48
CA THR A 153 3.80 1.33 -9.47
C THR A 153 3.71 2.85 -9.60
N GLU A 154 2.54 3.36 -9.97
CA GLU A 154 2.26 4.79 -10.02
C GLU A 154 0.90 5.10 -9.39
N LEU A 155 0.87 6.11 -8.53
CA LEU A 155 -0.34 6.56 -7.84
C LEU A 155 -1.10 7.63 -8.64
N SER A 156 -0.51 8.11 -9.74
CA SER A 156 -1.17 8.99 -10.71
C SER A 156 -1.96 8.15 -11.71
N SER A 157 -2.86 8.77 -12.48
CA SER A 157 -3.71 8.05 -13.46
C SER A 157 -2.89 7.03 -14.25
N PRO A 158 -3.32 5.75 -14.31
CA PRO A 158 -2.67 4.80 -15.19
C PRO A 158 -2.78 5.36 -16.61
N ASP A 159 -1.65 5.71 -17.22
CA ASP A 159 -1.62 5.96 -18.65
C ASP A 159 -1.77 4.56 -19.27
N ASP A 160 -2.99 4.25 -19.72
CA ASP A 160 -3.59 2.90 -19.89
C ASP A 160 -2.92 2.02 -20.96
N THR A 161 -1.69 2.34 -21.39
CA THR A 161 -1.04 1.65 -22.52
C THR A 161 0.42 1.26 -22.29
N THR A 162 1.04 1.62 -21.15
CA THR A 162 2.47 1.34 -20.96
C THR A 162 2.83 1.02 -19.53
N ARG A 163 3.19 -0.26 -19.30
CA ARG A 163 3.82 -0.72 -18.06
C ARG A 163 5.06 0.11 -17.77
N LEU A 164 5.20 0.55 -16.52
CA LEU A 164 6.29 1.43 -16.14
C LEU A 164 7.63 0.68 -16.22
N PRO A 165 8.70 1.34 -16.69
CA PRO A 165 10.02 0.73 -16.67
C PRO A 165 10.43 0.50 -15.22
N ARG A 166 10.74 -0.76 -14.88
CA ARG A 166 11.29 -1.12 -13.58
C ARG A 166 12.74 -0.65 -13.51
N ALA A 167 13.08 0.09 -12.47
CA ALA A 167 14.48 0.27 -12.11
C ALA A 167 15.04 -1.08 -11.63
N GLU A 168 16.31 -1.38 -11.89
CA GLU A 168 17.02 -2.56 -11.37
C GLU A 168 17.30 -2.42 -9.86
N VAL A 169 16.23 -2.25 -9.08
CA VAL A 169 16.24 -2.17 -7.63
C VAL A 169 15.75 -3.50 -7.11
N TYR A 170 16.65 -4.25 -6.47
CA TYR A 170 16.33 -5.54 -5.87
C TYR A 170 16.09 -5.38 -4.38
N ILE A 171 15.06 -6.05 -3.88
CA ILE A 171 14.64 -6.03 -2.47
C ILE A 171 14.75 -7.42 -1.85
N THR A 172 14.76 -7.44 -0.53
CA THR A 172 14.44 -8.65 0.23
C THR A 172 12.96 -8.58 0.58
N LEU A 173 12.16 -9.45 -0.04
CA LEU A 173 10.74 -9.59 0.24
C LEU A 173 10.57 -10.53 1.43
N THR A 174 9.70 -10.17 2.37
CA THR A 174 9.21 -11.09 3.39
C THR A 174 7.75 -11.33 3.06
N ALA A 175 7.38 -12.55 2.69
CA ALA A 175 6.01 -12.88 2.32
C ALA A 175 5.03 -12.52 3.44
N ASP A 176 3.83 -12.09 3.12
CA ASP A 176 2.86 -11.80 4.19
C ASP A 176 2.47 -13.04 4.97
N PHE A 177 2.25 -14.16 4.28
CA PHE A 177 1.74 -15.38 4.87
C PHE A 177 2.59 -16.60 4.58
N CYS A 178 2.72 -17.50 5.55
CA CYS A 178 3.48 -18.75 5.39
C CYS A 178 2.85 -19.92 6.14
N ASP A 179 2.88 -21.09 5.50
CA ASP A 179 2.75 -22.42 6.11
C ASP A 179 4.13 -23.10 6.10
N ASP A 180 4.84 -22.97 7.23
CA ASP A 180 6.20 -23.51 7.40
C ASP A 180 6.26 -25.04 7.30
N ASN A 181 5.17 -25.73 7.66
CA ASN A 181 5.14 -27.20 7.66
C ASN A 181 5.13 -27.74 6.22
N LYS A 182 4.49 -27.00 5.31
CA LYS A 182 4.33 -27.37 3.92
C LYS A 182 5.29 -26.63 2.99
N GLY A 183 5.99 -25.61 3.49
CA GLY A 183 6.89 -24.78 2.69
C GLY A 183 6.13 -23.98 1.64
N ILE A 184 5.00 -23.37 2.03
CA ILE A 184 4.17 -22.57 1.13
C ILE A 184 4.15 -21.13 1.64
N ALA A 185 4.48 -20.18 0.78
CA ALA A 185 4.43 -18.75 1.07
C ALA A 185 3.41 -18.07 0.16
N ILE A 186 2.71 -17.08 0.70
CA ILE A 186 1.80 -16.22 -0.04
C ILE A 186 2.20 -14.78 0.23
N GLU A 187 2.41 -14.04 -0.84
CA GLU A 187 2.42 -12.58 -0.80
C GLU A 187 1.03 -12.07 -1.21
N TYR A 188 0.48 -11.14 -0.44
CA TYR A 188 -0.79 -10.49 -0.72
C TYR A 188 -0.56 -9.00 -1.04
N VAL A 189 -0.60 -8.67 -2.32
CA VAL A 189 -0.38 -7.30 -2.78
C VAL A 189 -1.56 -6.40 -2.42
N SER A 190 -1.33 -5.57 -1.43
CA SER A 190 -2.26 -4.57 -0.92
C SER A 190 -1.99 -3.19 -1.55
N ILE A 191 -2.80 -2.21 -1.15
CA ILE A 191 -2.63 -0.82 -1.56
C ILE A 191 -1.41 -0.19 -0.91
N ASP A 192 -1.06 -0.62 0.29
CA ASP A 192 0.10 -0.09 0.99
C ASP A 192 1.39 -0.53 0.29
N ASP A 193 1.42 -1.73 -0.30
CA ASP A 193 2.50 -2.17 -1.18
C ASP A 193 2.59 -1.34 -2.46
N VAL A 194 1.45 -1.09 -3.10
CA VAL A 194 1.39 -0.21 -4.29
C VAL A 194 1.92 1.19 -3.95
N ARG A 195 1.68 1.71 -2.75
CA ARG A 195 2.23 2.99 -2.29
C ARG A 195 3.73 2.91 -2.04
N GLU A 196 4.21 1.85 -1.40
CA GLU A 196 5.63 1.66 -1.10
C GLU A 196 6.47 1.52 -2.37
N TRP A 197 5.95 0.83 -3.37
CA TRP A 197 6.64 0.60 -4.65
C TRP A 197 6.48 1.75 -5.64
N SER A 198 5.75 2.80 -5.26
CA SER A 198 5.46 3.93 -6.13
C SER A 198 6.75 4.64 -6.54
N VAL A 199 6.99 4.70 -7.84
CA VAL A 199 8.13 5.45 -8.40
C VAL A 199 7.86 6.95 -8.46
N ARG A 200 6.59 7.36 -8.38
CA ARG A 200 6.14 8.75 -8.41
C ARG A 200 5.04 8.97 -7.36
N PRO A 201 5.33 9.69 -6.26
CA PRO A 201 4.31 9.97 -5.24
C PRO A 201 3.16 10.79 -5.85
N SER A 202 1.94 10.59 -5.33
CA SER A 202 0.79 11.37 -5.72
C SER A 202 0.99 12.84 -5.30
N GLY A 203 1.04 13.76 -6.27
CA GLY A 203 1.09 15.20 -6.00
C GLY A 203 -0.29 15.82 -5.77
N ILE A 204 -1.33 14.98 -5.73
CA ILE A 204 -2.75 15.36 -5.77
C ILE A 204 -3.51 14.63 -4.66
N SER A 205 -4.64 15.18 -4.21
CA SER A 205 -5.49 14.59 -3.15
C SER A 205 -6.33 13.40 -3.64
N PHE A 206 -5.81 12.67 -4.61
CA PHE A 206 -6.45 11.59 -5.33
C PHE A 206 -5.37 10.59 -5.76
N GLU A 207 -5.57 9.32 -5.47
CA GLU A 207 -4.64 8.24 -5.80
C GLU A 207 -5.36 7.18 -6.62
N TRP A 208 -4.68 6.67 -7.65
CA TRP A 208 -5.04 5.44 -8.34
C TRP A 208 -4.20 4.29 -7.80
N PHE A 209 -4.77 3.09 -7.80
CA PHE A 209 -4.09 1.86 -7.41
C PHE A 209 -4.36 0.79 -8.48
N ASP A 210 -3.32 0.03 -8.82
CA ASP A 210 -3.39 -1.16 -9.67
C ASP A 210 -2.62 -2.28 -8.96
N THR A 211 -3.32 -2.98 -8.06
CA THR A 211 -2.76 -4.09 -7.26
C THR A 211 -2.51 -5.32 -8.14
N LYS A 212 -3.31 -5.49 -9.20
CA LYS A 212 -3.15 -6.58 -10.17
C LYS A 212 -1.85 -6.44 -10.97
N ASP A 213 -1.56 -5.27 -11.55
CA ASP A 213 -0.31 -5.03 -12.27
C ASP A 213 0.90 -5.18 -11.33
N ALA A 214 0.80 -4.68 -10.09
CA ALA A 214 1.84 -4.85 -9.08
C ALA A 214 2.07 -6.34 -8.74
N ALA A 215 1.01 -7.14 -8.62
CA ALA A 215 1.10 -8.58 -8.39
C ALA A 215 1.67 -9.36 -9.58
N GLU A 216 1.33 -8.98 -10.82
CA GLU A 216 1.94 -9.56 -12.02
C GLU A 216 3.45 -9.29 -12.04
N GLN A 217 3.85 -8.03 -11.82
CA GLN A 217 5.26 -7.64 -11.73
C GLN A 217 6.02 -8.43 -10.64
N LEU A 218 5.37 -8.69 -9.51
CA LEU A 218 5.97 -9.40 -8.40
C LEU A 218 6.07 -10.91 -8.66
N SER A 219 5.01 -11.51 -9.22
CA SER A 219 5.00 -12.92 -9.60
C SER A 219 6.14 -13.23 -10.57
N GLU A 220 6.34 -12.41 -11.60
CA GLU A 220 7.47 -12.55 -12.51
C GLU A 220 8.83 -12.40 -11.78
N ALA A 221 8.94 -11.44 -10.85
CA ALA A 221 10.19 -11.20 -10.13
C ALA A 221 10.56 -12.31 -9.14
N LEU A 222 9.58 -13.08 -8.66
CA LEU A 222 9.81 -14.22 -7.77
C LEU A 222 10.43 -15.42 -8.50
N GLU A 223 10.33 -15.50 -9.83
CA GLU A 223 10.94 -16.60 -10.61
C GLU A 223 12.47 -16.60 -10.51
N ASP A 224 13.07 -15.41 -10.40
CA ASP A 224 14.52 -15.19 -10.26
C ASP A 224 14.98 -14.99 -8.80
N ALA A 225 14.05 -15.12 -7.84
CA ALA A 225 14.33 -14.89 -6.43
C ALA A 225 15.05 -16.09 -5.78
N LEU A 226 15.72 -15.81 -4.67
CA LEU A 226 16.44 -16.81 -3.88
C LEU A 226 15.81 -16.90 -2.48
N PRO A 227 15.25 -18.06 -2.10
CA PRO A 227 14.68 -18.23 -0.77
C PRO A 227 15.82 -18.26 0.25
N ALA A 228 15.63 -17.59 1.39
CA ALA A 228 16.63 -17.54 2.44
C ALA A 228 16.85 -18.93 3.06
N ASP A 229 15.78 -19.70 3.20
CA ASP A 229 15.76 -21.01 3.84
C ASP A 229 14.94 -21.99 2.98
N GLY A 230 15.35 -23.25 2.88
CA GLY A 230 14.52 -24.32 2.31
C GLY A 230 14.05 -24.12 0.86
N SER A 231 13.15 -24.98 0.40
CA SER A 231 12.47 -24.83 -0.90
C SER A 231 11.02 -24.47 -0.65
N PHE A 232 10.54 -23.44 -1.33
CA PHE A 232 9.19 -22.91 -1.14
C PHE A 232 8.37 -22.98 -2.42
N ALA A 233 7.07 -23.24 -2.26
CA ALA A 233 6.07 -22.88 -3.25
C ALA A 233 5.53 -21.49 -2.91
N ALA A 234 5.63 -20.55 -3.84
CA ALA A 234 5.21 -19.17 -3.64
C ALA A 234 3.97 -18.85 -4.50
N GLY A 235 2.98 -18.21 -3.90
CA GLY A 235 1.84 -17.61 -4.61
C GLY A 235 1.81 -16.11 -4.40
N VAL A 236 1.36 -15.37 -5.41
CA VAL A 236 1.02 -13.95 -5.29
C VAL A 236 -0.48 -13.80 -5.47
N LEU A 237 -1.13 -13.21 -4.48
CA LEU A 237 -2.53 -12.80 -4.51
C LEU A 237 -2.59 -11.27 -4.43
N TYR A 238 -3.71 -10.67 -4.78
CA TYR A 238 -3.85 -9.21 -4.75
C TYR A 238 -5.23 -8.78 -4.26
N ASP A 239 -5.31 -7.56 -3.70
CA ASP A 239 -6.60 -6.95 -3.35
C ASP A 239 -7.42 -6.70 -4.63
N PRO A 240 -8.58 -7.38 -4.83
CA PRO A 240 -9.38 -7.20 -6.03
C PRO A 240 -9.89 -5.77 -6.23
N CYS A 241 -9.98 -4.98 -5.16
CA CYS A 241 -10.41 -3.58 -5.19
C CYS A 241 -11.77 -3.37 -5.87
N ASP A 242 -12.70 -4.32 -5.78
CA ASP A 242 -13.96 -4.23 -6.48
C ASP A 242 -14.77 -3.01 -6.07
N SER A 243 -15.54 -2.51 -7.05
CA SER A 243 -16.44 -1.39 -6.87
C SER A 243 -17.84 -1.74 -7.34
N TYR A 244 -18.86 -1.27 -6.62
CA TYR A 244 -20.24 -1.50 -7.02
C TYR A 244 -20.63 -0.54 -8.17
N PRO A 245 -21.06 -1.05 -9.35
CA PRO A 245 -21.30 -0.22 -10.51
C PRO A 245 -22.28 0.92 -10.23
N SER A 246 -21.93 2.12 -10.69
CA SER A 246 -22.71 3.31 -10.38
C SER A 246 -24.15 3.27 -10.93
N GLU A 247 -24.36 2.47 -11.98
CA GLU A 247 -25.64 2.25 -12.66
C GLU A 247 -26.64 1.44 -11.82
N ASN A 248 -26.15 0.60 -10.91
CA ASN A 248 -26.98 -0.23 -10.03
C ASN A 248 -27.37 0.49 -8.72
N ARG A 249 -27.04 1.78 -8.58
CA ARG A 249 -27.33 2.59 -7.40
C ARG A 249 -28.81 2.96 -7.36
N ILE A 250 -29.63 2.09 -6.79
CA ILE A 250 -30.99 2.47 -6.42
C ILE A 250 -30.91 3.45 -5.23
N ASN A 251 -31.29 4.71 -5.47
CA ASN A 251 -31.49 5.78 -4.47
C ASN A 251 -30.26 6.27 -3.67
N GLY A 252 -29.04 6.08 -4.16
CA GLY A 252 -27.86 6.69 -3.53
C GLY A 252 -27.49 6.10 -2.16
N ASP A 253 -27.94 4.89 -1.84
CA ASP A 253 -27.55 4.17 -0.64
C ASP A 253 -26.08 3.74 -0.73
N ARG A 254 -25.20 4.60 -0.22
CA ARG A 254 -23.74 4.42 -0.21
C ARG A 254 -23.32 3.22 0.64
N GLU A 255 -24.05 2.93 1.71
CA GLU A 255 -23.73 1.83 2.62
C GLU A 255 -24.01 0.48 1.96
N LYS A 256 -25.15 0.35 1.27
CA LYS A 256 -25.45 -0.85 0.48
C LYS A 256 -24.45 -1.05 -0.66
N ALA A 257 -24.04 0.03 -1.33
CA ALA A 257 -23.02 -0.06 -2.39
C ALA A 257 -21.66 -0.49 -1.84
N ALA A 258 -21.22 0.07 -0.70
CA ALA A 258 -19.98 -0.33 -0.04
C ALA A 258 -20.01 -1.80 0.41
N ARG A 259 -21.11 -2.25 1.01
CA ARG A 259 -21.29 -3.65 1.40
C ARG A 259 -21.22 -4.58 0.18
N LYS A 260 -21.85 -4.21 -0.93
CA LYS A 260 -21.82 -5.01 -2.16
C LYS A 260 -20.45 -5.05 -2.81
N ALA A 261 -19.72 -3.93 -2.82
CA ALA A 261 -18.33 -3.90 -3.26
C ALA A 261 -17.48 -4.84 -2.40
N ARG A 262 -17.66 -4.81 -1.07
CA ARG A 262 -16.95 -5.70 -0.15
C ARG A 262 -17.26 -7.18 -0.36
N GLU A 263 -18.53 -7.53 -0.53
CA GLU A 263 -18.96 -8.90 -0.85
C GLU A 263 -18.35 -9.41 -2.16
N LEU A 264 -18.15 -8.53 -3.16
CA LEU A 264 -17.50 -8.88 -4.43
C LEU A 264 -15.99 -9.08 -4.22
N SER A 265 -15.29 -8.12 -3.62
CA SER A 265 -13.84 -8.25 -3.36
C SER A 265 -13.52 -9.51 -2.54
N GLU A 266 -14.34 -9.84 -1.53
CA GLU A 266 -14.13 -11.06 -0.75
C GLU A 266 -14.37 -12.33 -1.56
N ALA A 267 -15.36 -12.34 -2.46
CA ALA A 267 -15.61 -13.48 -3.34
C ALA A 267 -14.48 -13.69 -4.34
N ASP A 268 -13.96 -12.61 -4.92
CA ASP A 268 -12.86 -12.66 -5.88
C ASP A 268 -11.56 -13.08 -5.20
N LEU A 269 -11.26 -12.59 -3.99
CA LEU A 269 -10.10 -13.06 -3.22
C LEU A 269 -10.22 -14.56 -2.86
N LYS A 270 -11.42 -15.04 -2.52
CA LYS A 270 -11.65 -16.48 -2.31
C LYS A 270 -11.38 -17.29 -3.57
N ALA A 271 -11.79 -16.79 -4.73
CA ALA A 271 -11.54 -17.45 -6.01
C ALA A 271 -10.04 -17.50 -6.35
N GLN A 272 -9.29 -16.42 -6.10
CA GLN A 272 -7.82 -16.43 -6.24
C GLN A 272 -7.17 -17.50 -5.35
N ALA A 273 -7.57 -17.56 -4.06
CA ALA A 273 -7.03 -18.54 -3.12
C ALA A 273 -7.39 -19.98 -3.51
N GLU A 274 -8.63 -20.23 -3.92
CA GLU A 274 -9.05 -21.55 -4.40
C GLU A 274 -8.22 -22.03 -5.59
N ASP A 275 -7.99 -21.17 -6.58
CA ASP A 275 -7.25 -21.55 -7.78
C ASP A 275 -5.77 -21.79 -7.48
N PHE A 276 -5.19 -21.00 -6.57
CA PHE A 276 -3.85 -21.25 -6.04
C PHE A 276 -3.77 -22.61 -5.34
N PHE A 277 -4.72 -22.97 -4.47
CA PHE A 277 -4.69 -24.25 -3.78
C PHE A 277 -4.98 -25.44 -4.72
N LYS A 278 -5.85 -25.29 -5.72
CA LYS A 278 -6.01 -26.27 -6.81
C LYS A 278 -4.71 -26.45 -7.58
N TRP A 279 -3.98 -25.37 -7.84
CA TRP A 279 -2.67 -25.44 -8.48
C TRP A 279 -1.66 -26.19 -7.61
N LEU A 280 -1.55 -25.88 -6.31
CA LEU A 280 -0.65 -26.61 -5.40
C LEU A 280 -0.91 -28.12 -5.42
N LYS A 281 -2.19 -28.51 -5.40
CA LYS A 281 -2.62 -29.91 -5.52
C LYS A 281 -2.23 -30.51 -6.88
N SER A 282 -2.40 -29.77 -7.97
CA SER A 282 -2.01 -30.22 -9.32
C SER A 282 -0.49 -30.43 -9.46
N GLN A 283 0.31 -29.67 -8.71
CA GLN A 283 1.77 -29.77 -8.67
C GLN A 283 2.27 -30.86 -7.69
N GLY A 284 1.36 -31.50 -6.95
CA GLY A 284 1.69 -32.50 -5.93
C GLY A 284 2.40 -31.91 -4.71
N ILE A 285 2.21 -30.62 -4.43
CA ILE A 285 2.75 -29.95 -3.22
C ILE A 285 1.88 -30.30 -2.00
N ILE A 286 0.56 -30.44 -2.22
CA ILE A 286 -0.43 -30.89 -1.23
C ILE A 286 -1.26 -32.07 -1.75
#